data_AF-K4IH69-F1
#
_entry.id   AF-K4IH69-F1
#
_cell.length_a   1.000
_cell.length_b   1.000
_cell.length_c   1.000
_cell.angle_alpha   90.00
_cell.angle_beta   90.00
_cell.angle_gamma   90.00
#
_symmetry.space_group_name_H-M   'P 1'
#
loop_
_entity.id
_entity.type
_entity.pdbx_description
1 polymer ?
#
loop_
_entity_poly.entity_id
_entity_poly.type
_entity_poly.pdbx_seq_one_letter_code
_entity_poly.pdbx_strand_id
1 'polypeptide(L)' 'MKIIGIILIIIGAINVITGFAGLTSNYADQAISSIGFGIGFIVLGAYLINRAKKKKEEKEEKDKWENE' A
#
# COMPACT_ATOMS: atom_id res chain seq x y z
N MET A 1 11.34 0.84 -4.78
CA MET A 1 10.34 1.04 -3.71
C MET A 1 8.95 1.41 -4.23
N LYS A 2 8.79 2.23 -5.28
CA LYS A 2 7.48 2.54 -5.88
C LYS A 2 6.73 1.29 -6.38
N ILE A 3 7.40 0.42 -7.14
CA ILE A 3 6.81 -0.82 -7.69
C ILE A 3 6.30 -1.74 -6.56
N ILE A 4 7.11 -1.95 -5.52
CA ILE A 4 6.71 -2.75 -4.35
C ILE A 4 5.47 -2.14 -3.69
N GLY A 5 5.42 -0.82 -3.50
CA GLY A 5 4.24 -0.16 -2.93
C GLY A 5 2.97 -0.34 -3.77
N ILE A 6 3.09 -0.32 -5.10
CA ILE A 6 1.95 -0.59 -6.00
C ILE A 6 1.48 -2.05 -5.86
N ILE A 7 2.41 -3.01 -5.82
CA ILE A 7 2.08 -4.43 -5.63
C ILE A 7 1.33 -4.65 -4.31
N LEU A 8 1.77 -4.01 -3.21
CA LEU A 8 1.09 -4.10 -1.92
C LEU A 8 -0.33 -3.53 -1.97
N ILE A 9 -0.56 -2.42 -2.68
CA ILE A 9 -1.90 -1.86 -2.85
C ILE A 9 -2.80 -2.84 -3.61
N ILE A 10 -2.30 -3.48 -4.67
CA ILE A 10 -3.08 -4.45 -5.45
C ILE A 10 -3.45 -5.67 -4.59
N ILE A 11 -2.47 -6.24 -3.88
CA ILE A 11 -2.71 -7.38 -2.97
C ILE A 11 -3.70 -7.00 -1.87
N GLY A 12 -3.55 -5.81 -1.30
CA GLY A 12 -4.44 -5.31 -0.26
C GLY A 12 -5.87 -5.12 -0.79
N ALA A 13 -6.04 -4.55 -1.98
CA ALA A 13 -7.34 -4.38 -2.62
C ALA A 13 -8.03 -5.73 -2.89
N ILE A 14 -7.30 -6.74 -3.37
CA ILE A 14 -7.84 -8.09 -3.56
C ILE A 14 -8.33 -8.67 -2.23
N ASN A 15 -7.52 -8.58 -1.17
CA ASN A 15 -7.90 -9.08 0.15
C ASN A 15 -9.15 -8.39 0.73
N VAL A 16 -9.27 -7.07 0.55
CA VAL A 16 -10.48 -6.35 0.97
C VAL A 16 -11.70 -6.83 0.19
N ILE A 17 -11.61 -6.98 -1.13
CA ILE A 17 -12.71 -7.46 -1.97
C ILE A 17 -13.13 -8.89 -1.57
N THR A 18 -12.16 -9.81 -1.41
CA THR A 18 -12.45 -11.19 -1.01
C THR A 18 -13.00 -11.26 0.42
N GLY A 19 -12.51 -10.41 1.31
CA GLY A 19 -13.01 -10.29 2.67
C GLY A 19 -14.48 -9.83 2.69
N PHE A 20 -14.83 -8.81 1.91
CA PHE A 20 -16.23 -8.39 1.78
C PHE A 20 -17.13 -9.48 1.19
N ALA A 21 -16.65 -10.24 0.21
CA ALA A 21 -17.38 -11.38 -0.33
C ALA A 21 -17.58 -12.51 0.71
N GLY A 22 -16.63 -12.69 1.63
CA GLY A 22 -16.69 -13.68 2.71
C GLY A 22 -17.61 -13.31 3.88
N LEU A 23 -17.96 -12.03 4.06
CA LEU A 23 -18.83 -11.57 5.15
C LEU A 23 -20.27 -12.14 5.06
N THR A 24 -20.70 -12.59 3.88
CA THR A 24 -22.03 -13.18 3.67
C THR A 24 -22.08 -14.69 3.98
N SER A 25 -20.95 -15.28 4.38
CA SER A 25 -20.81 -16.71 4.67
C SER A 25 -20.61 -16.98 6.17
N ASN A 26 -20.64 -18.25 6.57
CA ASN A 26 -20.31 -18.68 7.94
C ASN A 26 -18.84 -18.43 8.34
N TYR A 27 -18.03 -17.80 7.48
CA TYR A 27 -16.62 -17.48 7.68
C TYR A 27 -16.38 -16.00 8.03
N ALA A 28 -17.33 -15.36 8.73
CA ALA A 28 -17.29 -13.93 9.05
C ALA A 28 -16.01 -13.50 9.80
N ASP A 29 -15.49 -14.32 10.72
CA ASP A 29 -14.25 -14.01 11.44
C ASP A 29 -13.01 -14.01 10.52
N GLN A 30 -12.96 -14.97 9.59
CA GLN A 30 -11.90 -15.02 8.57
C GLN A 30 -12.01 -13.83 7.61
N ALA A 31 -13.24 -13.45 7.24
CA ALA A 31 -13.51 -12.28 6.41
C ALA A 31 -13.03 -10.97 7.05
N ILE A 32 -13.31 -10.76 8.35
CA ILE A 32 -12.84 -9.57 9.10
C ILE A 32 -11.32 -9.51 9.12
N SER A 33 -10.65 -10.64 9.37
CA SER A 33 -9.18 -10.70 9.37
C SER A 33 -8.59 -10.36 7.99
N SER A 34 -9.20 -10.86 6.91
CA SER A 34 -8.79 -10.60 5.52
C SER A 34 -8.97 -9.13 5.14
N ILE A 35 -10.06 -8.49 5.57
CA ILE A 35 -10.29 -7.04 5.38
C ILE A 35 -9.23 -6.23 6.12
N GLY A 36 -8.98 -6.53 7.40
CA GLY A 36 -7.98 -5.83 8.20
C GLY A 36 -6.57 -5.93 7.61
N PHE A 37 -6.20 -7.13 7.16
CA PHE A 37 -4.93 -7.37 6.48
C PHE A 37 -4.84 -6.64 5.14
N GLY A 38 -5.93 -6.61 4.38
CA GLY A 38 -6.02 -5.88 3.12
C GLY A 38 -5.85 -4.37 3.29
N ILE A 39 -6.52 -3.78 4.29
CA ILE A 39 -6.36 -2.36 4.64
C ILE A 39 -4.92 -2.07 5.07
N GLY A 40 -4.33 -2.93 5.91
CA GLY A 40 -2.94 -2.79 6.33
C GLY A 40 -1.96 -2.74 5.17
N PHE A 41 -2.16 -3.61 4.16
CA PHE A 41 -1.33 -3.61 2.95
C PHE A 41 -1.52 -2.38 2.07
N ILE A 42 -2.74 -1.86 1.95
CA ILE A 42 -3.02 -0.63 1.20
C ILE A 42 -2.29 0.55 1.87
N VAL A 43 -2.41 0.69 3.19
CA VAL A 43 -1.74 1.76 3.95
C VAL A 43 -0.22 1.66 3.82
N LEU A 44 0.34 0.47 4.01
CA LEU A 44 1.78 0.24 3.86
C LEU A 44 2.26 0.52 2.42
N GLY A 45 1.50 0.07 1.42
CA GLY A 45 1.81 0.30 0.01
C GLY A 45 1.82 1.80 -0.34
N ALA A 46 0.80 2.54 0.12
CA ALA A 46 0.72 3.99 -0.04
C ALA A 46 1.89 4.70 0.64
N TYR A 47 2.25 4.29 1.86
CA TYR A 47 3.41 4.83 2.58
C TYR A 47 4.72 4.61 1.80
N LEU A 48 4.95 3.42 1.25
CA LEU A 48 6.17 3.13 0.47
C LEU A 48 6.25 3.95 -0.82
N ILE A 49 5.12 4.18 -1.50
CA ILE A 49 5.08 5.05 -2.68
C ILE A 49 5.43 6.49 -2.29
N ASN A 50 4.83 6.99 -1.20
CA ASN A 50 5.09 8.35 -0.71
C ASN A 50 6.55 8.53 -0.31
N ARG A 51 7.10 7.58 0.47
CA ARG A 51 8.52 7.57 0.85
C ARG A 51 9.45 7.56 -0.36
N ALA A 52 9.09 6.83 -1.40
CA ALA A 52 9.88 6.76 -2.63
C ALA A 52 9.76 8.03 -3.49
N LYS A 53 8.64 8.78 -3.41
CA LYS A 53 8.53 10.13 -3.99
C LYS A 53 9.41 11.11 -3.24
N LYS A 54 9.28 11.16 -1.91
CA LYS A 54 10.06 12.07 -1.06
C LYS A 54 11.57 11.91 -1.24
N LYS A 55 12.07 10.67 -1.33
CA LYS A 55 13.49 10.41 -1.63
C LYS A 55 13.95 10.91 -3.01
N LYS A 56 13.04 10.96 -3.98
CA LYS A 56 13.34 11.48 -5.32
C LYS A 56 13.39 13.01 -5.28
N GLU A 57 12.44 13.64 -4.60
CA GLU A 57 12.39 15.09 -4.38
C GLU A 57 13.62 15.59 -3.62
N GLU A 58 14.00 14.94 -2.51
CA GLU A 58 15.20 15.29 -1.73
C GLU A 58 16.48 15.18 -2.58
N LYS A 59 16.54 14.22 -3.53
CA LYS A 59 17.68 14.09 -4.43
C LYS A 59 17.70 15.21 -5.47
N GLU A 60 16.55 15.51 -6.07
CA GLU A 60 16.41 16.60 -7.05
C GLU A 60 16.70 17.96 -6.42
N GLU A 61 16.34 18.18 -5.16
CA GLU A 61 16.72 19.39 -4.42
C GLU A 61 18.24 19.44 -4.22
N LYS A 62 18.88 18.37 -3.72
CA LYS A 62 20.34 18.36 -3.56
C LYS A 62 21.08 18.60 -4.88
N ASP A 63 20.66 17.95 -5.96
CA ASP A 63 21.26 18.12 -7.28
C ASP A 63 21.13 19.57 -7.79
N LYS A 64 20.10 20.33 -7.39
CA LYS A 64 19.98 21.77 -7.73
C LYS A 64 20.97 22.63 -6.96
N TRP A 65 21.15 22.38 -5.67
CA TRP A 65 22.04 23.18 -4.82
C TRP A 65 23.53 22.86 -5.06
N GLU A 66 23.85 21.66 -5.55
CA GLU A 66 25.23 21.26 -5.87
C GLU A 66 25.67 21.67 -7.29
N ASN A 67 24.72 21.99 -8.19
CA ASN A 67 24.99 22.41 -9.57
C ASN A 67 24.63 23.88 -9.86
N GLU A 68 24.33 24.68 -8.83
CA GLU A 68 24.32 26.16 -8.84
C GLU A 68 25.65 26.72 -8.32
#